data_AF-A0A415PAL5-F1
#
_entry.id   AF-A0A415PAL5-F1
#
_cell.length_a   1.000
_cell.length_b   1.000
_cell.length_c   1.000
_cell.angle_alpha   90.00
_cell.angle_beta   90.00
_cell.angle_gamma   90.00
#
_symmetry.space_group_name_H-M   'P 1'
#
loop_
_entity.id
_entity.type
_entity.pdbx_description
1 polymer ?
#
loop_
_entity_poly.entity_id
_entity_poly.type
_entity_poly.pdbx_seq_one_letter_code
_entity_poly.pdbx_strand_id
1 'polypeptide(L)'
;MTILNETKLSSELKRKLTGALLRYYREDENMTINFVAESLGINKGYLSEIERGRKEPSSQMLEKLTNFMDIRFNTDESLYFNLKDKFQYLYQLYVDLKEEEEKALYQEILKHSSMYENSYGFFYYKLIEYMYCVHFKKTIAEEKILNYYLMFKKILHLFTNDEIGIFYDVFAAYYIGKNNTTKTLEQLKIAEHYLLTCTSKSLKAMVLYHHISAYENRNKAAKALIYCDEASKLFMETMNFSRIIQIALRKAACYSCMRLYSEAEELLLDTIEKMKQNPSRFIAVAYNNLSWNALANKEYEKALKYAYTAIENGTRYYEIPLFISYSLYKLKRYEECKEYIASTLDTCELRVEIKIFLAMLEHALANDHQSYIRYALNYYELMKKDNNQEMSLFILEIICDYYRKRNNFKELCYYQEQEINLLT
;
A
#
# COMPACT_ATOMS: atom_id res chain seq x y z
N MET A 1 1.88 -29.23 14.86
CA MET A 1 2.53 -29.99 13.77
C MET A 1 4.01 -29.76 13.91
N THR A 2 4.78 -30.82 14.22
CA THR A 2 6.23 -30.75 14.34
C THR A 2 6.82 -30.47 12.96
N ILE A 3 7.21 -29.24 12.69
CA ILE A 3 7.99 -28.91 11.49
C ILE A 3 9.35 -29.57 11.74
N LEU A 4 9.60 -30.68 11.04
CA LEU A 4 10.97 -31.14 10.82
C LEU A 4 11.65 -29.99 10.08
N ASN A 5 12.42 -29.16 10.80
CA ASN A 5 13.30 -28.19 10.16
C ASN A 5 14.22 -29.00 9.25
N GLU A 6 13.97 -28.98 7.95
CA GLU A 6 14.92 -29.51 6.98
C GLU A 6 16.22 -28.74 7.20
N THR A 7 17.24 -29.42 7.69
CA THR A 7 18.56 -28.81 7.95
C THR A 7 19.51 -29.01 6.78
N LYS A 8 19.02 -29.58 5.67
CA LYS A 8 19.84 -29.92 4.51
C LYS A 8 19.06 -29.72 3.21
N LEU A 9 19.66 -29.00 2.29
CA LEU A 9 19.17 -28.80 0.93
C LEU A 9 19.27 -30.10 0.15
N SER A 10 18.24 -30.39 -0.65
CA SER A 10 18.32 -31.46 -1.65
C SER A 10 19.42 -31.17 -2.66
N SER A 11 20.04 -32.21 -3.21
CA SER A 11 21.08 -32.07 -4.26
C SER A 11 20.57 -31.28 -5.47
N GLU A 12 19.31 -31.50 -5.84
CA GLU A 12 18.64 -30.76 -6.91
C GLU A 12 18.56 -29.26 -6.60
N LEU A 13 18.12 -28.88 -5.40
CA LEU A 13 17.96 -27.48 -5.02
C LEU A 13 19.32 -26.77 -4.93
N LYS A 14 20.34 -27.42 -4.35
CA LYS A 14 21.71 -26.89 -4.34
C LYS A 14 22.21 -26.55 -5.73
N ARG A 15 22.04 -27.49 -6.66
CA ARG A 15 22.46 -27.33 -8.06
C ARG A 15 21.72 -26.17 -8.74
N LYS A 16 20.40 -26.05 -8.53
CA LYS A 16 19.61 -24.93 -9.06
C LYS A 16 20.03 -23.58 -8.49
N LEU A 17 20.23 -23.48 -7.16
CA LEU A 17 20.70 -22.27 -6.50
C LEU A 17 22.08 -21.85 -7.01
N THR A 18 23.01 -22.79 -7.09
CA THR A 18 24.38 -22.55 -7.58
C THR A 18 24.36 -22.09 -9.04
N GLY A 19 23.63 -22.79 -9.90
CA GLY A 19 23.50 -22.43 -11.32
C GLY A 19 22.89 -21.04 -11.52
N ALA A 20 21.84 -20.72 -10.77
CA ALA A 20 21.20 -19.41 -10.82
C ALA A 20 22.13 -18.29 -10.32
N LEU A 21 22.94 -18.54 -9.29
CA LEU A 21 23.92 -17.58 -8.79
C LEU A 21 25.02 -17.29 -9.82
N LEU A 22 25.58 -18.34 -10.45
CA LEU A 22 26.57 -18.18 -11.51
C LEU A 22 25.99 -17.39 -12.69
N ARG A 23 24.75 -17.68 -13.07
CA ARG A 23 24.04 -16.93 -14.10
C ARG A 23 23.84 -15.46 -13.71
N TYR A 24 23.50 -15.20 -12.44
CA TYR A 24 23.34 -13.84 -11.92
C TYR A 24 24.62 -13.02 -12.12
N TYR A 25 25.77 -13.51 -11.62
CA TYR A 25 27.04 -12.78 -11.76
C TYR A 25 27.47 -12.61 -13.21
N ARG A 26 27.26 -13.63 -14.05
CA ARG A 26 27.53 -13.51 -15.48
C ARG A 26 26.72 -12.38 -16.13
N GLU A 27 25.42 -12.31 -15.82
CA GLU A 27 24.54 -11.29 -16.41
C GLU A 27 24.77 -9.89 -15.80
N ASP A 28 25.13 -9.81 -14.51
CA ASP A 28 25.45 -8.55 -13.81
C ASP A 28 26.68 -7.86 -14.43
N GLU A 29 27.70 -8.64 -14.79
CA GLU A 29 28.89 -8.20 -15.53
C GLU A 29 28.67 -8.08 -17.05
N ASN A 30 27.42 -8.17 -17.53
CA ASN A 30 27.04 -8.11 -18.95
C ASN A 30 27.76 -9.14 -19.84
N MET A 31 28.20 -10.26 -19.28
CA MET A 31 28.92 -11.30 -20.01
C MET A 31 27.96 -12.24 -20.76
N THR A 32 28.26 -12.53 -22.02
CA THR A 32 27.52 -13.55 -22.76
C THR A 32 27.94 -14.95 -22.31
N ILE A 33 27.02 -15.91 -22.40
CA ILE A 33 27.34 -17.32 -22.12
C ILE A 33 28.42 -17.87 -23.06
N ASN A 34 28.51 -17.37 -24.30
CA ASN A 34 29.56 -17.75 -25.25
C ASN A 34 30.92 -17.30 -24.74
N PHE A 35 31.04 -16.03 -24.34
CA PHE A 35 32.28 -15.45 -23.85
C PHE A 35 32.84 -16.23 -22.65
N VAL A 36 32.00 -16.55 -21.66
CA VAL A 36 32.44 -17.32 -20.48
C VAL A 36 32.82 -18.75 -20.87
N ALA A 37 32.03 -19.41 -21.72
CA ALA A 37 32.30 -20.78 -22.15
C ALA A 37 33.62 -20.88 -22.92
N GLU A 38 33.89 -19.97 -23.84
CA GLU A 38 35.13 -19.89 -24.62
C GLU A 38 36.34 -19.58 -23.71
N SER A 39 36.19 -18.60 -22.81
CA SER A 39 37.25 -18.21 -21.87
C SER A 39 37.68 -19.35 -20.94
N LEU A 40 36.73 -20.22 -20.58
CA LEU A 40 36.99 -21.38 -19.73
C LEU A 40 37.29 -22.68 -20.49
N GLY A 41 37.28 -22.63 -21.83
CA GLY A 41 37.50 -23.80 -22.69
C GLY A 41 36.44 -24.90 -22.50
N ILE A 42 35.18 -24.52 -22.23
CA ILE A 42 34.07 -25.44 -22.02
C ILE A 42 32.99 -25.28 -23.09
N ASN A 43 32.19 -26.33 -23.28
CA ASN A 43 31.06 -26.27 -24.20
C ASN A 43 29.97 -25.31 -23.65
N LYS A 44 29.49 -24.38 -24.49
CA LYS A 44 28.38 -23.45 -24.16
C LYS A 44 27.13 -24.16 -23.64
N GLY A 45 26.75 -25.27 -24.26
CA GLY A 45 25.61 -26.09 -23.84
C GLY A 45 25.83 -26.67 -22.45
N TYR A 46 27.07 -27.07 -22.13
CA TYR A 46 27.42 -27.54 -20.79
C TYR A 46 27.26 -26.45 -19.73
N LEU A 47 27.78 -25.23 -19.98
CA LEU A 47 27.56 -24.08 -19.08
C LEU A 47 26.07 -23.75 -18.92
N SER A 48 25.30 -23.80 -20.01
CA SER A 48 23.86 -23.55 -19.98
C SER A 48 23.09 -24.58 -19.14
N GLU A 49 23.49 -25.85 -19.16
CA GLU A 49 22.89 -26.89 -18.33
C GLU A 49 23.28 -26.71 -16.85
N ILE A 50 24.49 -26.21 -16.55
CA ILE A 50 24.89 -25.82 -15.19
C ILE A 50 24.03 -24.65 -14.68
N GLU A 51 23.96 -23.55 -15.44
CA GLU A 51 23.23 -22.34 -15.04
C GLU A 51 21.73 -22.56 -14.84
N ARG A 52 21.14 -23.53 -15.55
CA ARG A 52 19.73 -23.93 -15.38
C ARG A 52 19.50 -24.97 -14.28
N GLY A 53 20.57 -25.36 -13.57
CA GLY A 53 20.49 -26.38 -12.53
C GLY A 53 20.16 -27.78 -13.05
N ARG A 54 20.43 -28.07 -14.32
CA ARG A 54 20.17 -29.38 -14.94
C ARG A 54 21.36 -30.32 -14.79
N LYS A 55 22.59 -29.79 -14.77
CA LYS A 55 23.83 -30.58 -14.60
C LYS A 55 24.69 -30.05 -13.47
N GLU A 56 25.20 -30.95 -12.64
CA GLU A 56 26.08 -30.60 -11.53
C GLU A 56 27.51 -30.41 -12.08
N PRO A 57 28.17 -29.27 -11.81
CA PRO A 57 29.58 -29.11 -12.15
C PRO A 57 30.43 -30.01 -11.22
N SER A 58 31.54 -30.54 -11.73
CA SER A 58 32.56 -31.12 -10.85
C SER A 58 33.14 -30.03 -9.94
N SER A 59 33.73 -30.38 -8.79
CA SER A 59 34.34 -29.39 -7.88
C SER A 59 35.37 -28.52 -8.58
N GLN A 60 36.19 -29.11 -9.48
CA GLN A 60 37.15 -28.37 -10.30
C GLN A 60 36.48 -27.41 -11.29
N MET A 61 35.35 -27.80 -11.87
CA MET A 61 34.59 -26.92 -12.78
C MET A 61 33.92 -25.77 -12.02
N LEU A 62 33.35 -26.07 -10.85
CA LEU A 62 32.76 -25.05 -9.99
C LEU A 62 33.83 -24.04 -9.57
N GLU A 63 35.00 -24.50 -9.12
CA GLU A 63 36.14 -23.64 -8.77
C GLU A 63 36.58 -22.75 -9.94
N LYS A 64 36.69 -23.31 -11.15
CA LYS A 64 37.00 -22.52 -12.35
C LYS A 64 35.97 -21.43 -12.61
N LEU A 65 34.68 -21.76 -12.50
CA LEU A 65 33.59 -20.80 -12.72
C LEU A 65 33.58 -19.71 -11.64
N THR A 66 33.71 -20.08 -10.37
CA THR A 66 33.71 -19.12 -9.26
C THR A 66 34.94 -18.22 -9.28
N ASN A 67 36.12 -18.76 -9.62
CA ASN A 67 37.35 -17.96 -9.77
C ASN A 67 37.26 -16.98 -10.94
N PHE A 68 36.64 -17.40 -12.06
CA PHE A 68 36.43 -16.52 -13.21
C PHE A 68 35.49 -15.35 -12.89
N MET A 69 34.50 -15.57 -12.02
CA MET A 69 33.56 -14.54 -11.56
C MET A 69 34.06 -13.77 -10.34
N ASP A 70 35.26 -14.06 -9.84
CA ASP A 70 35.83 -13.53 -8.59
C ASP A 70 34.89 -13.67 -7.37
N ILE A 71 34.20 -14.82 -7.28
CA ILE A 71 33.30 -15.12 -6.16
C ILE A 71 33.85 -16.25 -5.28
N ARG A 72 33.66 -16.10 -3.97
CA ARG A 72 33.91 -17.16 -2.99
C ARG A 72 32.59 -17.72 -2.50
N PHE A 73 32.19 -18.85 -3.07
CA PHE A 73 30.90 -19.45 -2.76
C PHE A 73 30.86 -20.01 -1.34
N ASN A 74 29.92 -19.50 -0.54
CA ASN A 74 29.66 -20.01 0.80
C ASN A 74 28.68 -21.18 0.73
N THR A 75 29.18 -22.38 1.04
CA THR A 75 28.41 -23.63 0.99
C THR A 75 27.59 -23.91 2.24
N ASP A 76 27.53 -22.99 3.21
CA ASP A 76 26.72 -23.13 4.41
C ASP A 76 25.22 -23.12 4.07
N GLU A 77 24.62 -24.30 4.13
CA GLU A 77 23.20 -24.53 3.84
C GLU A 77 22.29 -23.87 4.87
N SER A 78 22.78 -23.62 6.10
CA SER A 78 21.99 -23.01 7.16
C SER A 78 21.56 -21.58 6.82
N LEU A 79 22.36 -20.87 6.01
CA LEU A 79 22.04 -19.52 5.53
C LEU A 79 20.77 -19.50 4.67
N TYR A 80 20.52 -20.55 3.90
CA TYR A 80 19.29 -20.67 3.11
C TYR A 80 18.07 -20.77 4.01
N PHE A 81 18.08 -21.72 4.96
CA PHE A 81 16.94 -21.95 5.84
C PHE A 81 16.71 -20.75 6.77
N ASN A 82 17.78 -20.18 7.31
CA ASN A 82 17.68 -18.99 8.15
C ASN A 82 17.04 -17.81 7.42
N LEU A 83 17.47 -17.49 6.20
CA LEU A 83 16.89 -16.38 5.43
C LEU A 83 15.50 -16.70 4.91
N LYS A 84 15.20 -17.95 4.58
CA LYS A 84 13.84 -18.39 4.23
C LYS A 84 12.88 -18.16 5.40
N ASP A 85 13.25 -18.61 6.60
CA ASP A 85 12.44 -18.43 7.79
C ASP A 85 12.28 -16.95 8.15
N LYS A 86 13.36 -16.17 8.06
CA LYS A 86 13.30 -14.71 8.26
C LYS A 86 12.44 -14.00 7.22
N PHE A 87 12.46 -14.42 5.95
CA PHE A 87 11.59 -13.89 4.91
C PHE A 87 10.11 -14.13 5.23
N GLN A 88 9.76 -15.37 5.59
CA GLN A 88 8.38 -15.72 5.99
C GLN A 88 7.95 -14.94 7.23
N TYR A 89 8.84 -14.82 8.21
CA TYR A 89 8.55 -14.07 9.43
C TYR A 89 8.39 -12.56 9.18
N LEU A 90 9.24 -11.96 8.34
CA LEU A 90 9.10 -10.57 7.91
C LEU A 90 7.75 -10.32 7.23
N TYR A 91 7.33 -11.22 6.34
CA TYR A 91 6.01 -11.12 5.72
C TYR A 91 4.89 -11.22 6.75
N GLN A 92 5.01 -12.11 7.74
CA GLN A 92 4.02 -12.21 8.82
C GLN A 92 3.98 -10.93 9.69
N LEU A 93 5.12 -10.34 10.04
CA LEU A 93 5.18 -9.05 10.74
C LEU A 93 4.50 -7.92 9.95
N TYR A 94 4.72 -7.89 8.63
CA TYR A 94 4.02 -6.98 7.73
C TYR A 94 2.50 -7.20 7.73
N VAL A 95 2.05 -8.45 7.67
CA VAL A 95 0.62 -8.80 7.75
C VAL A 95 0.03 -8.38 9.10
N ASP A 96 0.77 -8.57 10.19
CA ASP A 96 0.35 -8.24 11.57
C ASP A 96 0.52 -6.76 11.94
N LEU A 97 1.02 -5.93 11.02
CA LEU A 97 1.27 -4.49 11.22
C LEU A 97 2.26 -4.21 12.37
N LYS A 98 3.25 -5.09 12.53
CA LYS A 98 4.33 -5.05 13.53
C LYS A 98 5.55 -4.31 12.99
N GLU A 99 5.34 -3.03 12.66
CA GLU A 99 6.28 -2.20 11.89
C GLU A 99 7.64 -2.03 12.57
N GLU A 100 7.67 -1.88 13.89
CA GLU A 100 8.93 -1.69 14.64
C GLU A 100 9.73 -2.99 14.74
N GLU A 101 9.06 -4.13 14.99
CA GLU A 101 9.71 -5.44 14.94
C GLU A 101 10.19 -5.77 13.51
N GLU A 102 9.39 -5.45 12.50
CA GLU A 102 9.74 -5.63 11.07
C GLU A 102 11.01 -4.82 10.72
N LYS A 103 11.06 -3.53 11.08
CA LYS A 103 12.23 -2.67 10.86
C LYS A 103 13.47 -3.20 11.57
N ALA A 104 13.35 -3.62 12.83
CA ALA A 104 14.48 -4.14 13.61
C ALA A 104 15.08 -5.38 12.94
N LEU A 105 14.23 -6.30 12.46
CA LEU A 105 14.68 -7.50 11.77
C LEU A 105 15.33 -7.19 10.40
N TYR A 106 14.78 -6.24 9.62
CA TYR A 106 15.46 -5.78 8.41
C TYR A 106 16.85 -5.21 8.72
N GLN A 107 16.97 -4.37 9.74
CA GLN A 107 18.27 -3.77 10.14
C GLN A 107 19.28 -4.83 10.56
N GLU A 108 18.85 -5.84 11.31
CA GLU A 108 19.68 -6.99 11.67
C GLU A 108 20.21 -7.71 10.43
N ILE A 109 19.34 -8.07 9.48
CA ILE A 109 19.72 -8.82 8.27
C ILE A 109 20.62 -7.98 7.37
N LEU A 110 20.25 -6.72 7.10
CA LEU A 110 20.98 -5.86 6.18
C LEU A 110 22.39 -5.51 6.69
N LYS A 111 22.61 -5.48 8.01
CA LYS A 111 23.94 -5.28 8.62
C LYS A 111 24.93 -6.39 8.28
N HIS A 112 24.44 -7.60 7.96
CA HIS A 112 25.23 -8.77 7.66
C HIS A 112 25.20 -9.16 6.17
N SER A 113 24.92 -8.21 5.26
CA SER A 113 24.75 -8.45 3.82
C SER A 113 25.87 -9.29 3.20
N SER A 114 27.13 -9.01 3.54
CA SER A 114 28.31 -9.68 3.00
C SER A 114 28.37 -11.18 3.32
N MET A 115 27.68 -11.65 4.35
CA MET A 115 27.61 -13.08 4.68
C MET A 115 26.72 -13.86 3.71
N TYR A 116 25.72 -13.17 3.15
CA TYR A 116 24.70 -13.76 2.28
C TYR A 116 25.08 -13.65 0.80
N GLU A 117 25.91 -12.67 0.47
CA GLU A 117 26.61 -12.57 -0.80
C GLU A 117 27.32 -13.89 -1.09
N ASN A 118 27.14 -14.42 -2.31
CA ASN A 118 27.71 -15.69 -2.75
C ASN A 118 27.31 -16.93 -1.94
N SER A 119 26.15 -16.94 -1.25
CA SER A 119 25.68 -18.10 -0.49
C SER A 119 24.45 -18.78 -1.10
N TYR A 120 24.06 -19.95 -0.58
CA TYR A 120 22.75 -20.54 -0.88
C TYR A 120 21.58 -19.61 -0.48
N GLY A 121 21.78 -18.72 0.50
CA GLY A 121 20.76 -17.75 0.96
C GLY A 121 20.64 -16.50 0.09
N PHE A 122 21.49 -16.31 -0.92
CA PHE A 122 21.60 -15.08 -1.70
C PHE A 122 20.24 -14.57 -2.24
N PHE A 123 19.44 -15.45 -2.85
CA PHE A 123 18.17 -15.03 -3.45
C PHE A 123 17.08 -14.69 -2.42
N TYR A 124 17.09 -15.31 -1.23
CA TYR A 124 16.22 -14.86 -0.13
C TYR A 124 16.69 -13.52 0.43
N TYR A 125 18.01 -13.32 0.58
CA TYR A 125 18.54 -12.02 0.98
C TYR A 125 18.10 -10.91 0.01
N LYS A 126 18.18 -11.14 -1.30
CA LYS A 126 17.71 -10.18 -2.31
C LYS A 126 16.19 -9.96 -2.26
N LEU A 127 15.42 -10.98 -1.89
CA LEU A 127 13.96 -10.86 -1.77
C LEU A 127 13.59 -10.01 -0.55
N ILE A 128 14.30 -10.21 0.56
CA ILE A 128 14.20 -9.40 1.78
C ILE A 128 14.62 -7.95 1.51
N GLU A 129 15.74 -7.75 0.80
CA GLU A 129 16.21 -6.41 0.40
C GLU A 129 15.16 -5.69 -0.45
N TYR A 130 14.53 -6.41 -1.39
CA TYR A 130 13.43 -5.92 -2.21
C TYR A 130 12.21 -5.52 -1.36
N MET A 131 11.75 -6.37 -0.43
CA MET A 131 10.62 -6.03 0.45
C MET A 131 10.90 -4.80 1.30
N TYR A 132 12.10 -4.70 1.88
CA TYR A 132 12.53 -3.51 2.63
C TYR A 132 12.48 -2.25 1.78
N CYS A 133 12.95 -2.34 0.54
CA CYS A 133 12.90 -1.25 -0.43
C CYS A 133 11.47 -0.79 -0.71
N VAL A 134 10.52 -1.71 -0.88
CA VAL A 134 9.12 -1.37 -1.12
C VAL A 134 8.45 -0.77 0.11
N HIS A 135 8.64 -1.36 1.30
CA HIS A 135 7.92 -0.97 2.51
C HIS A 135 8.47 0.30 3.18
N PHE A 136 9.80 0.48 3.21
CA PHE A 136 10.42 1.49 4.06
C PHE A 136 11.22 2.57 3.30
N LYS A 137 11.56 2.39 2.02
CA LYS A 137 12.26 3.42 1.24
C LYS A 137 11.26 4.32 0.51
N LYS A 138 10.93 5.45 1.14
CA LYS A 138 10.04 6.49 0.56
C LYS A 138 10.45 6.96 -0.84
N THR A 139 11.76 7.09 -1.07
CA THR A 139 12.34 7.52 -2.34
C THR A 139 13.25 6.43 -2.89
N ILE A 140 12.67 5.53 -3.67
CA ILE A 140 13.41 4.53 -4.46
C ILE A 140 13.18 4.75 -5.95
N ALA A 141 14.25 4.67 -6.73
CA ALA A 141 14.18 4.69 -8.19
C ALA A 141 13.38 3.49 -8.68
N GLU A 142 12.40 3.73 -9.57
CA GLU A 142 11.57 2.67 -10.15
C GLU A 142 12.45 1.62 -10.86
N GLU A 143 13.54 2.05 -11.52
CA GLU A 143 14.52 1.16 -12.14
C GLU A 143 15.07 0.09 -11.17
N LYS A 144 15.42 0.46 -9.93
CA LYS A 144 15.92 -0.50 -8.94
C LYS A 144 14.88 -1.57 -8.61
N ILE A 145 13.62 -1.18 -8.48
CA ILE A 145 12.51 -2.10 -8.24
C ILE A 145 12.26 -3.00 -9.46
N LEU A 146 12.31 -2.44 -10.67
CA LEU A 146 12.20 -3.21 -11.91
C LEU A 146 13.35 -4.21 -12.07
N ASN A 147 14.56 -3.87 -11.63
CA ASN A 147 15.70 -4.79 -11.66
C ASN A 147 15.47 -6.02 -10.77
N TYR A 148 14.93 -5.84 -9.56
CA TYR A 148 14.49 -6.98 -8.74
C TYR A 148 13.42 -7.79 -9.47
N TYR A 149 12.44 -7.14 -10.08
CA TYR A 149 11.38 -7.82 -10.82
C TYR A 149 11.92 -8.71 -11.96
N LEU A 150 12.80 -8.15 -12.80
CA LEU A 150 13.41 -8.86 -13.91
C LEU A 150 14.31 -10.01 -13.44
N MET A 151 15.02 -9.83 -12.33
CA MET A 151 15.83 -10.88 -11.71
C MET A 151 14.95 -12.03 -11.21
N PHE A 152 13.96 -11.74 -10.36
CA PHE A 152 13.10 -12.78 -9.76
C PHE A 152 12.30 -13.55 -10.79
N LYS A 153 11.81 -12.89 -11.86
CA LYS A 153 11.09 -13.55 -12.95
C LYS A 153 11.89 -14.68 -13.61
N LYS A 154 13.23 -14.60 -13.63
CA LYS A 154 14.11 -15.65 -14.20
C LYS A 154 14.30 -16.85 -13.26
N ILE A 155 14.03 -16.69 -11.98
CA ILE A 155 14.36 -17.66 -10.92
C ILE A 155 13.15 -18.09 -10.08
N LEU A 156 11.91 -17.82 -10.51
CA LEU A 156 10.70 -18.20 -9.78
C LEU A 156 10.66 -19.69 -9.40
N HIS A 157 11.24 -20.56 -10.23
CA HIS A 157 11.33 -22.00 -10.00
C HIS A 157 12.17 -22.41 -8.76
N LEU A 158 12.85 -21.46 -8.11
CA LEU A 158 13.57 -21.67 -6.85
C LEU A 158 12.68 -21.48 -5.62
N PHE A 159 11.47 -20.96 -5.80
CA PHE A 159 10.55 -20.57 -4.73
C PHE A 159 9.27 -21.38 -4.79
N THR A 160 8.61 -21.49 -3.64
CA THR A 160 7.27 -22.05 -3.52
C THR A 160 6.22 -21.11 -4.12
N ASN A 161 5.03 -21.62 -4.43
CA ASN A 161 3.95 -20.79 -4.96
C ASN A 161 3.52 -19.70 -3.96
N ASP A 162 3.58 -19.97 -2.65
CA ASP A 162 3.30 -18.97 -1.61
C ASP A 162 4.35 -17.84 -1.65
N GLU A 163 5.64 -18.17 -1.77
CA GLU A 163 6.73 -17.17 -1.88
C GLU A 163 6.65 -16.34 -3.16
N ILE A 164 6.30 -16.98 -4.29
CA ILE A 164 6.07 -16.27 -5.54
C ILE A 164 4.86 -15.34 -5.41
N GLY A 165 3.78 -15.79 -4.77
CA GLY A 165 2.60 -14.98 -4.51
C GLY A 165 2.92 -13.76 -3.64
N ILE A 166 3.73 -13.92 -2.58
CA ILE A 166 4.22 -12.80 -1.74
C ILE A 166 5.01 -11.80 -2.60
N PHE A 167 5.91 -12.28 -3.46
CA PHE A 167 6.70 -11.40 -4.32
C PHE A 167 5.82 -10.49 -5.20
N TYR A 168 4.80 -11.06 -5.85
CA TYR A 168 3.87 -10.28 -6.68
C TYR A 168 2.90 -9.41 -5.86
N ASP A 169 2.47 -9.86 -4.68
CA ASP A 169 1.64 -9.07 -3.76
C ASP A 169 2.38 -7.81 -3.26
N VAL A 170 3.64 -7.96 -2.82
CA VAL A 170 4.51 -6.84 -2.45
C VAL A 170 4.73 -5.92 -3.66
N PHE A 171 4.83 -6.45 -4.87
CA PHE A 171 4.98 -5.61 -6.07
C PHE A 171 3.71 -4.83 -6.40
N ALA A 172 2.54 -5.40 -6.13
CA ALA A 172 1.28 -4.67 -6.19
C ALA A 172 1.24 -3.53 -5.16
N ALA A 173 1.70 -3.77 -3.93
CA ALA A 173 1.81 -2.76 -2.88
C ALA A 173 2.72 -1.59 -3.27
N TYR A 174 3.83 -1.85 -3.98
CA TYR A 174 4.66 -0.79 -4.55
C TYR A 174 3.86 0.14 -5.48
N TYR A 175 3.09 -0.43 -6.41
CA TYR A 175 2.29 0.37 -7.34
C TYR A 175 1.06 1.03 -6.70
N ILE A 176 0.51 0.45 -5.62
CA ILE A 176 -0.48 1.12 -4.78
C ILE A 176 0.12 2.41 -4.23
N GLY A 177 1.33 2.36 -3.66
CA GLY A 177 2.04 3.55 -3.18
C GLY A 177 2.40 4.58 -4.26
N LYS A 178 2.34 4.21 -5.54
CA LYS A 178 2.50 5.11 -6.70
C LYS A 178 1.18 5.55 -7.32
N ASN A 179 0.03 5.17 -6.73
CA ASN A 179 -1.30 5.39 -7.27
C ASN A 179 -1.46 4.87 -8.72
N ASN A 180 -0.73 3.80 -9.08
CA ASN A 180 -0.81 3.20 -10.41
C ASN A 180 -1.68 1.94 -10.40
N THR A 181 -3.00 2.14 -10.41
CA THR A 181 -3.98 1.05 -10.29
C THR A 181 -3.88 0.01 -11.40
N THR A 182 -3.52 0.42 -12.63
CA THR A 182 -3.39 -0.53 -13.75
C THR A 182 -2.28 -1.54 -13.48
N LYS A 183 -1.08 -1.06 -13.13
CA LYS A 183 0.04 -1.94 -12.78
C LYS A 183 -0.24 -2.74 -11.50
N THR A 184 -0.93 -2.17 -10.51
CA THR A 184 -1.38 -2.90 -9.31
C THR A 184 -2.23 -4.12 -9.69
N LEU A 185 -3.28 -3.93 -10.49
CA LEU A 185 -4.18 -5.03 -10.87
C LEU A 185 -3.49 -6.09 -11.74
N GLU A 186 -2.53 -5.69 -12.59
CA GLU A 186 -1.70 -6.63 -13.33
C GLU A 186 -0.89 -7.55 -12.40
N GLN A 187 -0.26 -6.99 -11.36
CA GLN A 187 0.51 -7.79 -10.41
C GLN A 187 -0.39 -8.66 -9.53
N LEU A 188 -1.51 -8.14 -9.05
CA LEU A 188 -2.47 -8.92 -8.25
C LEU A 188 -3.02 -10.12 -9.04
N LYS A 189 -3.34 -9.93 -10.32
CA LYS A 189 -3.78 -11.03 -11.20
C LYS A 189 -2.73 -12.14 -11.33
N ILE A 190 -1.44 -11.77 -11.35
CA ILE A 190 -0.36 -12.76 -11.35
C ILE A 190 -0.27 -13.45 -9.99
N ALA A 191 -0.35 -12.70 -8.88
CA ALA A 191 -0.38 -13.28 -7.54
C ALA A 191 -1.51 -14.30 -7.38
N GLU A 192 -2.73 -13.97 -7.83
CA GLU A 192 -3.91 -14.85 -7.83
C GLU A 192 -3.67 -16.19 -8.53
N HIS A 193 -2.92 -16.21 -9.64
CA HIS A 193 -2.59 -17.46 -10.34
C HIS A 193 -1.83 -18.44 -9.42
N TYR A 194 -0.91 -17.93 -8.61
CA TYR A 194 -0.16 -18.74 -7.65
C TYR A 194 -0.99 -19.12 -6.41
N LEU A 195 -2.06 -18.36 -6.12
CA LEU A 195 -2.97 -18.66 -5.00
C LEU A 195 -3.79 -19.94 -5.18
N LEU A 196 -3.98 -20.42 -6.42
CA LEU A 196 -4.74 -21.64 -6.73
C LEU A 196 -4.19 -22.87 -6.01
N THR A 197 -2.88 -22.93 -5.84
CA THR A 197 -2.17 -24.01 -5.13
C THR A 197 -1.58 -23.55 -3.79
N CYS A 198 -1.88 -22.32 -3.37
CA CYS A 198 -1.30 -21.69 -2.18
C CYS A 198 -1.90 -22.27 -0.91
N THR A 199 -1.06 -22.46 0.10
CA THR A 199 -1.46 -22.95 1.42
C THR A 199 -1.68 -21.81 2.43
N SER A 200 -0.97 -20.69 2.26
CA SER A 200 -1.07 -19.53 3.15
C SER A 200 -2.41 -18.79 3.02
N LYS A 201 -3.21 -18.81 4.11
CA LYS A 201 -4.42 -18.00 4.24
C LYS A 201 -4.11 -16.51 4.40
N SER A 202 -3.03 -16.18 5.13
CA SER A 202 -2.56 -14.81 5.31
C SER A 202 -2.22 -14.15 3.96
N LEU A 203 -1.56 -14.89 3.06
CA LEU A 203 -1.27 -14.39 1.72
C LEU A 203 -2.55 -14.16 0.90
N LYS A 204 -3.48 -15.11 0.89
CA LYS A 204 -4.77 -14.94 0.21
C LYS A 204 -5.51 -13.70 0.72
N ALA A 205 -5.53 -13.50 2.03
CA ALA A 205 -6.16 -12.35 2.66
C ALA A 205 -5.49 -11.02 2.27
N MET A 206 -4.16 -10.98 2.19
CA MET A 206 -3.41 -9.80 1.78
C MET A 206 -3.61 -9.43 0.30
N VAL A 207 -3.65 -10.41 -0.60
CA VAL A 207 -3.94 -10.16 -2.03
C VAL A 207 -5.33 -9.55 -2.20
N LEU A 208 -6.34 -10.08 -1.49
CA LEU A 208 -7.69 -9.48 -1.48
C LEU A 208 -7.67 -8.08 -0.84
N TYR A 209 -6.91 -7.88 0.24
CA TYR A 209 -6.74 -6.56 0.86
C TYR A 209 -6.16 -5.52 -0.12
N HIS A 210 -5.19 -5.90 -0.94
CA HIS A 210 -4.64 -5.01 -1.96
C HIS A 210 -5.60 -4.77 -3.13
N HIS A 211 -6.51 -5.70 -3.44
CA HIS A 211 -7.63 -5.43 -4.35
C HIS A 211 -8.56 -4.34 -3.82
N ILE A 212 -8.85 -4.29 -2.51
CA ILE A 212 -9.64 -3.21 -1.90
C ILE A 212 -9.02 -1.85 -2.25
N SER A 213 -7.71 -1.70 -2.03
CA SER A 213 -6.98 -0.46 -2.36
C SER A 213 -7.04 -0.11 -3.85
N ALA A 214 -6.90 -1.10 -4.73
CA ALA A 214 -6.97 -0.88 -6.17
C ALA A 214 -8.35 -0.37 -6.62
N TYR A 215 -9.44 -0.91 -6.06
CA TYR A 215 -10.79 -0.51 -6.43
C TYR A 215 -11.25 0.79 -5.78
N GLU A 216 -10.81 1.09 -4.55
CA GLU A 216 -10.98 2.40 -3.93
C GLU A 216 -10.33 3.50 -4.77
N ASN A 217 -9.09 3.31 -5.24
CA ASN A 217 -8.40 4.26 -6.12
C ASN A 217 -9.09 4.50 -7.48
N ARG A 218 -10.04 3.62 -7.85
CA ARG A 218 -10.88 3.77 -9.06
C ARG A 218 -12.31 4.21 -8.72
N ASN A 219 -12.56 4.59 -7.47
CA ASN A 219 -13.87 4.96 -6.94
C ASN A 219 -14.95 3.88 -7.22
N LYS A 220 -14.56 2.60 -7.17
CA LYS A 220 -15.45 1.45 -7.35
C LYS A 220 -15.77 0.82 -5.99
N ALA A 221 -16.41 1.60 -5.11
CA ALA A 221 -16.76 1.22 -3.74
C ALA A 221 -17.51 -0.13 -3.67
N ALA A 222 -18.51 -0.35 -4.53
CA ALA A 222 -19.26 -1.61 -4.56
C ALA A 222 -18.39 -2.85 -4.86
N LYS A 223 -17.35 -2.70 -5.72
CA LYS A 223 -16.39 -3.78 -5.96
C LYS A 223 -15.46 -3.97 -4.77
N ALA A 224 -14.96 -2.87 -4.20
CA ALA A 224 -14.10 -2.92 -3.01
C ALA A 224 -14.79 -3.65 -1.83
N LEU A 225 -16.10 -3.44 -1.63
CA LEU A 225 -16.89 -4.11 -0.59
C LEU A 225 -16.85 -5.64 -0.69
N ILE A 226 -16.91 -6.20 -1.91
CA ILE A 226 -16.83 -7.66 -2.11
C ILE A 226 -15.50 -8.19 -1.56
N TYR A 227 -14.40 -7.52 -1.89
CA TYR A 227 -13.07 -7.89 -1.39
C TYR A 227 -12.92 -7.64 0.12
N CYS A 228 -13.56 -6.60 0.68
CA CYS A 228 -13.60 -6.38 2.13
C CYS A 228 -14.20 -7.59 2.87
N ASP A 229 -15.31 -8.13 2.37
CA ASP A 229 -16.00 -9.24 3.02
C ASP A 229 -15.18 -10.53 2.94
N GLU A 230 -14.62 -10.84 1.76
CA GLU A 230 -13.77 -12.02 1.57
C GLU A 230 -12.46 -11.94 2.38
N ALA A 231 -11.78 -10.80 2.37
CA ALA A 231 -10.55 -10.59 3.13
C ALA A 231 -10.81 -10.66 4.65
N SER A 232 -11.91 -10.06 5.13
CA SER A 232 -12.28 -10.09 6.55
C SER A 232 -12.49 -11.52 7.05
N LYS A 233 -13.16 -12.35 6.25
CA LYS A 233 -13.36 -13.77 6.59
C LYS A 233 -12.03 -14.49 6.78
N LEU A 234 -11.09 -14.31 5.84
CA LEU A 234 -9.78 -14.96 5.95
C LEU A 234 -8.96 -14.44 7.13
N PHE A 235 -8.96 -13.14 7.41
CA PHE A 235 -8.25 -12.59 8.57
C PHE A 235 -8.89 -13.00 9.91
N MET A 236 -10.20 -13.25 9.95
CA MET A 236 -10.85 -13.86 11.12
C MET A 236 -10.36 -15.30 11.32
N GLU A 237 -10.23 -16.09 10.26
CA GLU A 237 -9.69 -17.46 10.34
C GLU A 237 -8.23 -17.49 10.81
N THR A 238 -7.44 -16.46 10.51
CA THR A 238 -6.05 -16.31 10.97
C THR A 238 -5.91 -15.48 12.25
N MET A 239 -7.02 -15.07 12.88
CA MET A 239 -7.05 -14.23 14.10
C MET A 239 -6.26 -12.91 14.00
N ASN A 240 -6.17 -12.31 12.81
CA ASN A 240 -5.47 -11.03 12.62
C ASN A 240 -6.43 -9.84 12.81
N PHE A 241 -6.65 -9.47 14.08
CA PHE A 241 -7.55 -8.38 14.46
C PHE A 241 -7.13 -7.01 13.93
N SER A 242 -5.82 -6.76 13.77
CA SER A 242 -5.32 -5.47 13.28
C SER A 242 -5.72 -5.23 11.82
N ARG A 243 -5.69 -6.26 10.97
CA ARG A 243 -6.18 -6.18 9.58
C ARG A 243 -7.70 -6.13 9.50
N ILE A 244 -8.42 -6.84 10.38
CA ILE A 244 -9.88 -6.74 10.47
C ILE A 244 -10.31 -5.30 10.75
N ILE A 245 -9.65 -4.61 11.69
CA ILE A 245 -9.89 -3.20 11.98
C ILE A 245 -9.65 -2.34 10.72
N GLN A 246 -8.52 -2.52 10.03
CA GLN A 246 -8.24 -1.76 8.80
C GLN A 246 -9.30 -1.99 7.71
N ILE A 247 -9.79 -3.22 7.56
CA ILE A 247 -10.82 -3.54 6.58
C ILE A 247 -12.15 -2.91 6.99
N ALA A 248 -12.52 -2.91 8.28
CA ALA A 248 -13.73 -2.26 8.75
C ALA A 248 -13.73 -0.75 8.44
N LEU A 249 -12.59 -0.06 8.64
CA LEU A 249 -12.45 1.36 8.29
C LEU A 249 -12.62 1.62 6.79
N ARG A 250 -12.03 0.76 5.95
CA ARG A 250 -12.14 0.82 4.48
C ARG A 250 -13.56 0.50 3.99
N LYS A 251 -14.21 -0.48 4.61
CA LYS A 251 -15.61 -0.84 4.37
C LYS A 251 -16.55 0.32 4.72
N ALA A 252 -16.32 0.99 5.85
CA ALA A 252 -17.08 2.19 6.21
C ALA A 252 -16.87 3.34 5.20
N ALA A 253 -15.64 3.57 4.72
CA ALA A 253 -15.39 4.54 3.67
C ALA A 253 -16.14 4.21 2.37
N CYS A 254 -16.21 2.92 1.99
CA CYS A 254 -17.02 2.48 0.86
C CYS A 254 -18.52 2.75 1.07
N TYR A 255 -19.04 2.54 2.28
CA TYR A 255 -20.42 2.91 2.63
C TYR A 255 -20.66 4.42 2.51
N SER A 256 -19.75 5.26 3.02
CA SER A 256 -19.82 6.71 2.87
C SER A 256 -19.81 7.15 1.40
N CYS A 257 -18.94 6.57 0.56
CA CYS A 257 -18.92 6.80 -0.89
C CYS A 257 -20.25 6.45 -1.58
N MET A 258 -20.96 5.45 -1.04
CA MET A 258 -22.28 5.02 -1.53
C MET A 258 -23.45 5.75 -0.86
N ARG A 259 -23.18 6.76 -0.02
CA ARG A 259 -24.15 7.52 0.79
C ARG A 259 -24.94 6.68 1.79
N LEU A 260 -24.40 5.52 2.18
CA LEU A 260 -24.92 4.63 3.23
C LEU A 260 -24.35 5.08 4.58
N TYR A 261 -24.68 6.32 4.96
CA TYR A 261 -24.04 6.99 6.08
C TYR A 261 -24.37 6.36 7.43
N SER A 262 -25.59 5.83 7.61
CA SER A 262 -26.00 5.15 8.84
C SER A 262 -25.26 3.84 9.04
N GLU A 263 -25.10 3.05 7.97
CA GLU A 263 -24.34 1.79 7.98
C GLU A 263 -22.86 2.03 8.22
N ALA A 264 -22.30 3.11 7.65
CA ALA A 264 -20.93 3.54 7.92
C ALA A 264 -20.74 3.94 9.41
N GLU A 265 -21.67 4.71 9.96
CA GLU A 265 -21.63 5.16 11.37
C GLU A 265 -21.71 3.97 12.33
N GLU A 266 -22.67 3.06 12.12
CA GLU A 266 -22.84 1.86 12.95
C GLU A 266 -21.57 1.00 12.96
N LEU A 267 -21.01 0.72 11.77
CA LEU A 267 -19.79 -0.08 11.65
C LEU A 267 -18.59 0.58 12.34
N LEU A 268 -18.42 1.90 12.20
CA LEU A 268 -17.32 2.62 12.82
C LEU A 268 -17.43 2.64 14.34
N LEU A 269 -18.63 2.86 14.89
CA LEU A 269 -18.85 2.85 16.34
C LEU A 269 -18.60 1.47 16.95
N ASP A 270 -19.12 0.40 16.33
CA ASP A 270 -18.83 -0.98 16.74
C ASP A 270 -17.32 -1.29 16.68
N THR A 271 -16.64 -0.84 15.63
CA THR A 271 -15.18 -1.02 15.48
C THR A 271 -14.41 -0.27 16.56
N ILE A 272 -14.84 0.94 16.93
CA ILE A 272 -14.23 1.73 18.01
C ILE A 272 -14.36 1.02 19.36
N GLU A 273 -15.52 0.46 19.69
CA GLU A 273 -15.70 -0.28 20.93
C GLU A 273 -14.77 -1.50 21.02
N LYS A 274 -14.56 -2.21 19.90
CA LYS A 274 -13.56 -3.30 19.81
C LYS A 274 -12.12 -2.80 19.99
N MET A 275 -11.79 -1.63 19.44
CA MET A 275 -10.47 -1.01 19.59
C MET A 275 -10.21 -0.47 20.99
N LYS A 276 -11.21 -0.04 21.75
CA LYS A 276 -11.00 0.41 23.14
C LYS A 276 -10.58 -0.73 24.07
N GLN A 277 -11.01 -1.96 23.77
CA GLN A 277 -10.57 -3.15 24.50
C GLN A 277 -9.10 -3.49 24.22
N ASN A 278 -8.57 -3.06 23.07
CA ASN A 278 -7.17 -3.28 22.64
C ASN A 278 -6.61 -2.02 21.98
N PRO A 279 -5.94 -1.12 22.74
CA PRO A 279 -5.55 0.20 22.27
C PRO A 279 -4.94 0.19 20.87
N SER A 280 -5.62 0.85 19.94
CA SER A 280 -5.28 0.85 18.51
C SER A 280 -4.98 2.26 18.04
N ARG A 281 -3.91 2.41 17.23
CA ARG A 281 -3.56 3.67 16.57
C ARG A 281 -4.64 4.18 15.59
N PHE A 282 -5.65 3.36 15.29
CA PHE A 282 -6.70 3.67 14.33
C PHE A 282 -7.96 4.32 14.93
N ILE A 283 -8.04 4.53 16.25
CA ILE A 283 -9.21 5.19 16.88
C ILE A 283 -9.41 6.60 16.32
N ALA A 284 -8.34 7.39 16.23
CA ALA A 284 -8.39 8.72 15.62
C ALA A 284 -8.88 8.68 14.16
N VAL A 285 -8.46 7.66 13.39
CA VAL A 285 -8.88 7.46 11.99
C VAL A 285 -10.38 7.16 11.90
N ALA A 286 -10.90 6.33 12.80
CA ALA A 286 -12.34 6.05 12.84
C ALA A 286 -13.16 7.32 13.12
N TYR A 287 -12.71 8.18 14.04
CA TYR A 287 -13.37 9.45 14.32
C TYR A 287 -13.23 10.47 13.18
N ASN A 288 -12.12 10.47 12.43
CA ASN A 288 -12.02 11.27 11.20
C ASN A 288 -13.10 10.85 10.20
N ASN A 289 -13.25 9.54 9.97
CA ASN A 289 -14.25 9.00 9.06
C ASN A 289 -15.68 9.30 9.55
N LEU A 290 -15.97 9.15 10.84
CA LEU A 290 -17.26 9.53 11.43
C LEU A 290 -17.56 11.02 11.25
N SER A 291 -16.55 11.89 11.42
CA SER A 291 -16.70 13.33 11.21
C SER A 291 -17.05 13.66 9.76
N TRP A 292 -16.30 13.10 8.81
CA TRP A 292 -16.60 13.22 7.38
C TRP A 292 -18.00 12.72 7.04
N ASN A 293 -18.33 11.50 7.50
CA ASN A 293 -19.60 10.84 7.27
C ASN A 293 -20.79 11.68 7.77
N ALA A 294 -20.70 12.19 9.00
CA ALA A 294 -21.72 13.07 9.57
C ALA A 294 -21.82 14.40 8.83
N LEU A 295 -20.69 14.99 8.41
CA LEU A 295 -20.66 16.23 7.65
C LEU A 295 -21.34 16.05 6.28
N ALA A 296 -21.00 14.98 5.57
CA ALA A 296 -21.60 14.62 4.29
C ALA A 296 -23.11 14.33 4.42
N ASN A 297 -23.53 13.73 5.55
CA ASN A 297 -24.95 13.54 5.89
C ASN A 297 -25.64 14.81 6.46
N LYS A 298 -24.95 15.96 6.49
CA LYS A 298 -25.48 17.24 7.01
C LYS A 298 -25.82 17.23 8.51
N GLU A 299 -25.26 16.30 9.26
CA GLU A 299 -25.37 16.19 10.72
C GLU A 299 -24.24 16.97 11.41
N TYR A 300 -24.24 18.29 11.26
CA TYR A 300 -23.11 19.16 11.61
C TYR A 300 -22.69 19.11 13.09
N GLU A 301 -23.63 18.94 14.03
CA GLU A 301 -23.29 18.78 15.45
C GLU A 301 -22.54 17.46 15.72
N LYS A 302 -22.96 16.36 15.09
CA LYS A 302 -22.21 15.09 15.17
C LYS A 302 -20.84 15.24 14.52
N ALA A 303 -20.76 15.89 13.36
CA ALA A 303 -19.50 16.13 12.66
C ALA A 303 -18.48 16.86 13.53
N LEU A 304 -18.92 17.92 14.26
CA LEU A 304 -18.09 18.64 15.23
C LEU A 304 -17.65 17.75 16.38
N LYS A 305 -18.61 17.04 17.01
CA LYS A 305 -18.30 16.13 18.12
C LYS A 305 -17.22 15.13 17.71
N TYR A 306 -17.40 14.46 16.57
CA TYR A 306 -16.43 13.47 16.08
C TYR A 306 -15.09 14.11 15.69
N ALA A 307 -15.07 15.30 15.10
CA ALA A 307 -13.83 16.00 14.76
C ALA A 307 -13.00 16.33 16.01
N TYR A 308 -13.62 16.87 17.05
CA TYR A 308 -12.93 17.16 18.32
C TYR A 308 -12.48 15.89 19.02
N THR A 309 -13.30 14.83 19.03
CA THR A 309 -12.86 13.54 19.56
C THR A 309 -11.68 12.95 18.76
N ALA A 310 -11.61 13.17 17.45
CA ALA A 310 -10.44 12.76 16.66
C ALA A 310 -9.17 13.53 17.10
N ILE A 311 -9.29 14.83 17.38
CA ILE A 311 -8.19 15.67 17.92
C ILE A 311 -7.74 15.16 19.29
N GLU A 312 -8.66 14.87 20.20
CA GLU A 312 -8.37 14.30 21.53
C GLU A 312 -7.61 12.96 21.43
N ASN A 313 -7.87 12.19 20.37
CA ASN A 313 -7.18 10.94 20.06
C ASN A 313 -5.90 11.13 19.24
N GLY A 314 -5.43 12.37 19.05
CA GLY A 314 -4.15 12.67 18.41
C GLY A 314 -4.16 12.56 16.89
N THR A 315 -5.30 12.81 16.24
CA THR A 315 -5.37 12.82 14.77
C THR A 315 -4.37 13.78 14.15
N ARG A 316 -3.79 13.38 13.01
CA ARG A 316 -2.96 14.24 12.14
C ARG A 316 -3.62 14.45 10.78
N TYR A 317 -4.92 14.18 10.70
CA TYR A 317 -5.66 14.25 9.46
C TYR A 317 -5.90 15.71 9.09
N TYR A 318 -5.33 16.13 7.95
CA TYR A 318 -5.21 17.55 7.59
C TYR A 318 -6.56 18.21 7.23
N GLU A 319 -7.62 17.43 7.01
CA GLU A 319 -8.95 17.92 6.63
C GLU A 319 -9.84 18.26 7.83
N ILE A 320 -9.42 17.91 9.06
CA ILE A 320 -10.20 18.21 10.28
C ILE A 320 -10.56 19.70 10.43
N PRO A 321 -9.66 20.67 10.14
CA PRO A 321 -10.03 22.08 10.18
C PRO A 321 -11.14 22.45 9.21
N LEU A 322 -11.19 21.80 8.03
CA LEU A 322 -12.27 21.97 7.06
C LEU A 322 -13.59 21.45 7.65
N PHE A 323 -13.59 20.28 8.27
CA PHE A 323 -14.79 19.68 8.84
C PHE A 323 -15.38 20.53 9.96
N ILE A 324 -14.53 21.05 10.84
CA ILE A 324 -14.95 21.91 11.95
C ILE A 324 -15.48 23.25 11.45
N SER A 325 -14.70 23.97 10.65
CA SER A 325 -15.06 25.30 10.17
C SER A 325 -16.36 25.28 9.35
N TYR A 326 -16.51 24.31 8.43
CA TYR A 326 -17.73 24.17 7.65
C TYR A 326 -18.95 23.83 8.51
N SER A 327 -18.80 22.92 9.49
CA SER A 327 -19.90 22.55 10.38
C SER A 327 -20.36 23.74 11.24
N LEU A 328 -19.43 24.51 11.81
CA LEU A 328 -19.75 25.74 12.55
C LEU A 328 -20.48 26.76 11.67
N TYR A 329 -20.01 26.97 10.44
CA TYR A 329 -20.66 27.85 9.47
C TYR A 329 -22.10 27.41 9.19
N LYS A 330 -22.33 26.12 8.94
CA LYS A 330 -23.67 25.58 8.63
C LYS A 330 -24.62 25.61 9.83
N LEU A 331 -24.08 25.53 11.05
CA LEU A 331 -24.82 25.73 12.30
C LEU A 331 -25.07 27.21 12.64
N LYS A 332 -24.60 28.15 11.81
CA LYS A 332 -24.68 29.60 12.03
C LYS A 332 -23.93 30.07 13.29
N ARG A 333 -22.96 29.28 13.77
CA ARG A 333 -22.04 29.62 14.86
C ARG A 333 -20.88 30.44 14.31
N TYR A 334 -21.20 31.62 13.77
CA TYR A 334 -20.28 32.38 12.92
C TYR A 334 -19.07 32.94 13.65
N GLU A 335 -19.23 33.42 14.89
CA GLU A 335 -18.10 33.93 15.68
C GLU A 335 -17.13 32.80 16.04
N GLU A 336 -17.64 31.65 16.49
CA GLU A 336 -16.82 30.47 16.74
C GLU A 336 -16.11 29.98 15.47
N CYS A 337 -16.78 30.04 14.31
CA CYS A 337 -16.17 29.72 13.02
C CYS A 337 -14.99 30.64 12.71
N LYS A 338 -15.15 31.96 12.89
CA LYS A 338 -14.07 32.95 12.68
C LYS A 338 -12.89 32.72 13.63
N GLU A 339 -13.17 32.54 14.92
CA GLU A 339 -12.15 32.30 15.95
C GLU A 339 -11.36 31.01 15.66
N TYR A 340 -12.06 29.94 15.25
CA TYR A 340 -11.44 28.68 14.87
C TYR A 340 -10.55 28.81 13.62
N ILE A 341 -11.02 29.51 12.59
CA ILE A 341 -10.21 29.74 11.37
C ILE A 341 -8.95 30.54 11.69
N ALA A 342 -9.08 31.64 12.43
CA ALA A 342 -7.95 32.49 12.82
C ALA A 342 -6.90 31.71 13.61
N SER A 343 -7.34 30.99 14.67
CA SER A 343 -6.43 30.18 15.48
C SER A 343 -5.77 29.05 14.69
N THR A 344 -6.46 28.42 13.74
CA THR A 344 -5.87 27.37 12.90
C THR A 344 -4.78 27.92 11.98
N LEU A 345 -5.00 29.09 11.37
CA LEU A 345 -4.03 29.74 10.48
C LEU A 345 -2.77 30.20 11.23
N ASP A 346 -2.89 30.57 12.50
CA ASP A 346 -1.77 31.02 13.33
C ASP A 346 -0.91 29.85 13.88
N THR A 347 -1.51 28.68 14.10
CA THR A 347 -0.90 27.61 14.91
C THR A 347 -0.21 26.52 14.10
N CYS A 348 -0.50 26.37 12.81
CA CYS A 348 0.06 25.26 12.03
C CYS A 348 0.23 25.58 10.53
N GLU A 349 1.23 24.95 9.92
CA GLU A 349 1.39 25.00 8.47
C GLU A 349 0.35 24.10 7.80
N LEU A 350 -0.67 24.72 7.20
CA LEU A 350 -1.73 24.01 6.48
C LEU A 350 -1.35 23.73 5.02
N ARG A 351 -1.86 22.60 4.50
CA ARG A 351 -1.83 22.32 3.07
C ARG A 351 -2.62 23.37 2.28
N VAL A 352 -2.25 23.56 1.01
CA VAL A 352 -2.81 24.63 0.16
C VAL A 352 -4.31 24.46 -0.02
N GLU A 353 -4.77 23.22 -0.19
CA GLU A 353 -6.19 22.89 -0.33
C GLU A 353 -7.01 23.40 0.86
N ILE A 354 -6.52 23.19 2.08
CA ILE A 354 -7.21 23.60 3.30
C ILE A 354 -7.24 25.13 3.41
N LYS A 355 -6.12 25.81 3.11
CA LYS A 355 -6.07 27.28 3.10
C LYS A 355 -7.08 27.89 2.13
N ILE A 356 -7.23 27.31 0.94
CA ILE A 356 -8.22 27.74 -0.06
C ILE A 356 -9.64 27.58 0.48
N PHE A 357 -9.93 26.45 1.13
CA PHE A 357 -11.26 26.20 1.70
C PHE A 357 -11.57 27.13 2.89
N LEU A 358 -10.61 27.37 3.78
CA LEU A 358 -10.82 28.30 4.90
C LEU A 358 -11.04 29.74 4.39
N ALA A 359 -10.26 30.19 3.40
CA ALA A 359 -10.46 31.49 2.76
C ALA A 359 -11.83 31.61 2.09
N MET A 360 -12.32 30.53 1.46
CA MET A 360 -13.71 30.47 0.97
C MET A 360 -14.69 30.80 2.10
N LEU A 361 -14.56 30.17 3.27
CA LEU A 361 -15.44 30.43 4.41
C LEU A 361 -15.30 31.83 5.00
N GLU A 362 -14.08 32.39 5.07
CA GLU A 362 -13.88 33.78 5.51
C GLU A 362 -14.65 34.76 4.62
N HIS A 363 -14.60 34.59 3.30
CA HIS A 363 -15.39 35.40 2.37
C HIS A 363 -16.89 35.16 2.51
N ALA A 364 -17.32 33.94 2.85
CA ALA A 364 -18.72 33.66 3.16
C ALA A 364 -19.19 34.44 4.40
N LEU A 365 -18.36 34.48 5.45
CA LEU A 365 -18.62 35.18 6.71
C LEU A 365 -18.61 36.71 6.55
N ALA A 366 -17.79 37.22 5.62
CA ALA A 366 -17.73 38.64 5.24
C ALA A 366 -18.83 39.08 4.26
N ASN A 367 -19.72 38.18 3.83
CA ASN A 367 -20.71 38.39 2.77
C ASN A 367 -20.08 38.79 1.40
N ASP A 368 -18.81 38.46 1.16
CA ASP A 368 -18.15 38.63 -0.14
C ASP A 368 -18.46 37.44 -1.06
N HIS A 369 -19.59 37.56 -1.75
CA HIS A 369 -20.09 36.49 -2.62
C HIS A 369 -19.25 36.24 -3.87
N GLN A 370 -18.46 37.21 -4.34
CA GLN A 370 -17.62 37.05 -5.54
C GLN A 370 -16.37 36.26 -5.20
N SER A 371 -15.70 36.61 -4.11
CA SER A 371 -14.53 35.84 -3.67
C SER A 371 -14.93 34.46 -3.18
N TYR A 372 -16.05 34.33 -2.45
CA TYR A 372 -16.57 33.03 -2.01
C TYR A 372 -16.64 32.01 -3.15
N ILE A 373 -17.33 32.35 -4.24
CA ILE A 373 -17.49 31.41 -5.37
C ILE A 373 -16.16 31.18 -6.09
N ARG A 374 -15.30 32.19 -6.22
CA ARG A 374 -13.97 32.05 -6.82
C ARG A 374 -13.12 31.02 -6.05
N TYR A 375 -13.09 31.09 -4.72
CA TYR A 375 -12.34 30.14 -3.90
C TYR A 375 -12.96 28.74 -3.93
N ALA A 376 -14.30 28.62 -3.98
CA ALA A 376 -14.97 27.33 -4.14
C ALA A 376 -14.59 26.64 -5.46
N LEU A 377 -14.57 27.39 -6.57
CA LEU A 377 -14.16 26.89 -7.88
C LEU A 377 -12.67 26.50 -7.89
N ASN A 378 -11.81 27.30 -7.27
CA ASN A 378 -10.39 26.97 -7.14
C ASN A 378 -10.18 25.67 -6.34
N TYR A 379 -10.94 25.46 -5.27
CA TYR A 379 -10.90 24.23 -4.49
C TYR A 379 -11.35 23.02 -5.33
N TYR A 380 -12.43 23.17 -6.10
CA TYR A 380 -12.90 22.13 -7.02
C TYR A 380 -11.85 21.71 -8.04
N GLU A 381 -11.21 22.66 -8.72
CA GLU A 381 -10.16 22.35 -9.70
C GLU A 381 -8.97 21.63 -9.06
N LEU A 382 -8.63 21.95 -7.81
CA LEU A 382 -7.58 21.28 -7.06
C LEU A 382 -7.95 19.84 -6.70
N MET A 383 -9.16 19.61 -6.18
CA MET A 383 -9.64 18.25 -5.85
C MET A 383 -9.77 17.37 -7.08
N LYS A 384 -10.20 17.94 -8.20
CA LYS A 384 -10.26 17.27 -9.50
C LYS A 384 -8.87 16.84 -9.98
N LYS A 385 -7.88 17.72 -9.88
CA LYS A 385 -6.48 17.42 -10.22
C LYS A 385 -5.89 16.32 -9.35
N ASP A 386 -6.24 16.30 -8.07
CA ASP A 386 -5.78 15.30 -7.10
C ASP A 386 -6.58 13.99 -7.17
N ASN A 387 -7.56 13.89 -8.07
CA ASN A 387 -8.47 12.75 -8.21
C ASN A 387 -9.23 12.41 -6.91
N ASN A 388 -9.49 13.42 -6.06
CA ASN A 388 -10.27 13.27 -4.83
C ASN A 388 -11.75 13.44 -5.14
N GLN A 389 -12.41 12.33 -5.46
CA GLN A 389 -13.81 12.33 -5.90
C GLN A 389 -14.77 12.78 -4.79
N GLU A 390 -14.59 12.33 -3.56
CA GLU A 390 -15.48 12.68 -2.44
C GLU A 390 -15.47 14.19 -2.16
N MET A 391 -14.29 14.80 -2.07
CA MET A 391 -14.18 16.25 -1.89
C MET A 391 -14.65 17.03 -3.11
N SER A 392 -14.46 16.49 -4.32
CA SER A 392 -14.98 17.10 -5.56
C SER A 392 -16.51 17.14 -5.58
N LEU A 393 -17.18 16.05 -5.20
CA LEU A 393 -18.63 15.99 -5.10
C LEU A 393 -19.15 16.94 -3.99
N PHE A 394 -18.47 16.97 -2.85
CA PHE A 394 -18.84 17.84 -1.74
C PHE A 394 -18.77 19.34 -2.11
N ILE A 395 -17.70 19.79 -2.75
CA ILE A 395 -17.60 21.20 -3.16
C ILE A 395 -18.56 21.52 -4.31
N LEU A 396 -18.83 20.58 -5.22
CA LEU A 396 -19.83 20.76 -6.27
C LEU A 396 -21.22 20.99 -5.69
N GLU A 397 -21.61 20.28 -4.62
CA GLU A 397 -22.88 20.53 -3.94
C GLU A 397 -22.97 21.99 -3.44
N ILE A 398 -21.88 22.50 -2.86
CA ILE A 398 -21.79 23.89 -2.39
C ILE A 398 -21.90 24.89 -3.55
N ILE A 399 -21.20 24.64 -4.66
CA ILE A 399 -21.23 25.47 -5.87
C ILE A 399 -22.63 25.49 -6.49
N CYS A 400 -23.27 24.32 -6.62
CA CYS A 400 -24.62 24.18 -7.13
C CYS A 400 -25.63 24.94 -6.24
N ASP A 401 -25.53 24.81 -4.92
CA ASP A 401 -26.36 25.56 -3.98
C ASP A 401 -26.18 27.08 -4.12
N TYR A 402 -24.94 27.55 -4.34
CA TYR A 402 -24.65 28.97 -4.56
C TYR A 402 -25.36 29.53 -5.80
N TYR A 403 -25.26 28.84 -6.93
CA TYR A 403 -25.87 29.29 -8.19
C TYR A 403 -27.40 29.14 -8.18
N ARG A 404 -27.91 28.09 -7.54
CA ARG A 404 -29.36 27.89 -7.35
C ARG A 404 -29.99 29.06 -6.61
N LYS A 405 -29.38 29.51 -5.50
CA LYS A 405 -29.88 30.66 -4.71
C LYS A 405 -29.86 32.00 -5.47
N ARG A 406 -29.07 32.11 -6.53
CA ARG A 406 -28.95 33.32 -7.37
C ARG A 406 -29.67 33.22 -8.71
N ASN A 407 -30.43 32.14 -8.94
CA ASN A 407 -31.12 31.89 -10.20
C ASN A 407 -30.18 31.89 -11.43
N ASN A 408 -28.89 31.57 -11.25
CA ASN A 408 -27.96 31.43 -12.36
C ASN A 408 -28.00 29.99 -12.89
N PHE A 409 -29.07 29.69 -13.64
CA PHE A 409 -29.34 28.33 -14.12
C PHE A 409 -28.30 27.81 -15.13
N LYS A 410 -27.65 28.71 -15.88
CA LYS A 410 -26.59 28.34 -16.83
C LYS A 410 -25.42 27.66 -16.12
N GLU A 411 -24.87 28.33 -15.11
CA GLU A 411 -23.75 27.78 -14.33
C GLU A 411 -24.20 26.58 -13.50
N LEU A 412 -25.42 26.62 -12.92
CA LEU A 412 -25.97 25.48 -12.18
C LEU A 412 -26.01 24.21 -13.04
N CYS A 413 -26.55 24.27 -14.26
CA CYS A 413 -26.60 23.12 -15.15
C CYS A 413 -25.21 22.58 -15.49
N TYR A 414 -24.24 23.48 -15.74
CA TYR A 414 -22.86 23.08 -16.02
C TYR A 414 -22.23 22.28 -14.87
N TYR A 415 -22.33 22.77 -13.63
CA TYR A 415 -21.73 22.06 -12.48
C TYR A 415 -22.51 20.81 -12.06
N GLN A 416 -23.83 20.76 -12.29
CA GLN A 416 -24.60 19.52 -12.13
C GLN A 416 -24.17 18.44 -13.13
N GLU A 417 -23.84 18.82 -14.37
CA GLU A 417 -23.28 17.89 -15.35
C GLU A 417 -21.91 17.35 -14.90
N GLN A 418 -21.06 18.20 -14.31
CA GLN A 418 -19.80 17.73 -13.71
C GLN A 418 -20.02 16.75 -12.55
N GLU A 419 -21.04 16.99 -11.70
CA GLU A 419 -21.41 16.08 -10.62
C GLU A 419 -21.83 14.71 -11.16
N ILE A 420 -22.67 14.69 -12.21
CA ILE A 420 -23.10 13.45 -12.87
C ILE A 420 -21.90 12.69 -13.46
N ASN A 421 -21.00 13.39 -14.15
CA ASN A 421 -19.82 12.78 -14.77
C ASN A 421 -18.87 12.14 -13.76
N LEU A 422 -18.84 12.61 -12.51
CA LEU A 422 -18.06 11.97 -11.45
C LEU A 422 -18.71 10.69 -10.93
N LEU A 423 -20.04 10.59 -10.99
CA LEU A 423 -20.79 9.43 -10.50
C LEU A 423 -20.85 8.27 -11.50
N THR A 424 -20.66 8.53 -12.80
CA THR A 424 -20.69 7.52 -13.87
C THR A 424 -19.28 7.02 -14.20
#